data_AF-A0AAU0M3H3-F1
#
_entry.id   AF-A0AAU0M3H3-F1
#
_cell.length_a   1.000
_cell.length_b   1.000
_cell.length_c   1.000
_cell.angle_alpha   90.00
_cell.angle_beta   90.00
_cell.angle_gamma   90.00
#
_symmetry.space_group_name_H-M   'P 1'
#
loop_
_entity.id
_entity.type
_entity.pdbx_description
1 polymer ?
#
loop_
_entity_poly.entity_id
_entity_poly.type
_entity_poly.pdbx_seq_one_letter_code
_entity_poly.pdbx_strand_id
1 'polypeptide(L)' 'MIGNVKLSSLPREFEVGINKAFKDSYVFDFLNLPESYNEGDLQKGLLRQMKDFILELGRDFLFIDQEYKVQV' A
#
# COMPACT_ATOMS: atom_id res chain seq x y z
N MET A 1 -1.09 4.27 45.64
CA MET A 1 -2.24 4.13 44.72
C MET A 1 -1.89 4.93 43.46
N ILE A 2 -1.39 4.27 42.42
CA ILE A 2 -1.03 4.93 41.15
C ILE A 2 -2.23 4.78 40.21
N GLY A 3 -2.75 5.92 39.78
CA GLY A 3 -4.03 6.05 39.08
C GLY A 3 -4.08 5.33 37.74
N ASN A 4 -5.30 4.92 37.37
CA ASN A 4 -5.66 4.37 36.08
C ASN A 4 -5.02 5.16 34.93
N VAL A 5 -4.03 4.57 34.29
CA VAL A 5 -3.64 4.93 32.93
C VAL A 5 -4.85 4.61 32.06
N LYS A 6 -5.60 5.64 31.66
CA LYS A 6 -6.59 5.53 30.59
C LYS A 6 -5.82 5.10 29.34
N LEU A 7 -5.82 3.80 29.08
CA LEU A 7 -5.48 3.22 27.79
C LEU A 7 -6.34 3.96 26.76
N SER A 8 -5.69 4.71 25.86
CA SER A 8 -6.40 5.40 24.79
C SER A 8 -7.27 4.39 24.08
N SER A 9 -8.57 4.67 24.02
CA SER A 9 -9.52 3.93 23.20
C SER A 9 -8.92 3.75 21.81
N LEU A 10 -8.57 2.52 21.47
CA LEU A 10 -8.20 2.11 20.11
C LEU A 10 -9.24 2.71 19.17
N PRO A 11 -8.87 3.38 18.05
CA PRO A 11 -9.83 4.02 17.18
C PRO A 11 -10.78 2.95 16.62
N ARG A 12 -11.96 2.83 17.22
CA ARG A 12 -13.08 2.00 16.76
C ARG A 12 -13.81 2.69 15.59
N GLU A 13 -13.06 3.43 14.79
CA GLU A 13 -13.53 4.13 13.59
C GLU A 13 -13.04 3.47 12.30
N PHE A 14 -12.09 2.52 12.39
CA PHE A 14 -11.58 1.84 11.20
C PHE A 14 -12.57 0.87 10.56
N GLU A 15 -13.61 0.39 11.26
CA GLU A 15 -14.49 -0.68 10.74
C GLU A 15 -15.60 -0.18 9.80
N VAL A 16 -16.03 1.08 9.88
CA VAL A 16 -17.24 1.56 9.18
C VAL A 16 -17.01 1.87 7.68
N GLY A 17 -15.76 1.89 7.22
CA GLY A 17 -15.40 2.32 5.86
C GLY A 17 -14.75 1.26 4.97
N ILE A 18 -14.28 0.13 5.49
CA ILE A 18 -13.40 -0.78 4.73
C ILE A 18 -14.13 -1.38 3.53
N ASN A 19 -15.38 -1.82 3.71
CA ASN A 19 -16.19 -2.36 2.60
C ASN A 19 -16.51 -1.32 1.51
N LYS A 20 -16.44 -0.02 1.82
CA LYS A 20 -16.60 1.07 0.83
C LYS A 20 -15.29 1.49 0.19
N ALA A 21 -14.15 1.12 0.78
CA ALA A 21 -12.83 1.41 0.23
C ALA A 21 -12.53 0.55 -1.00
N PHE A 22 -13.09 -0.66 -1.04
CA PHE A 22 -13.00 -1.53 -2.20
C PHE A 22 -14.00 -1.09 -3.27
N LYS A 23 -13.48 -0.68 -4.43
CA LYS A 23 -14.30 -0.37 -5.60
C LYS A 23 -14.57 -1.63 -6.41
N ASP A 24 -15.71 -1.67 -7.09
CA ASP A 24 -16.06 -2.74 -8.04
C ASP A 24 -15.11 -2.78 -9.25
N SER A 25 -14.42 -1.68 -9.54
CA SER A 25 -13.45 -1.57 -10.64
C SER A 25 -12.29 -0.64 -10.28
N TYR A 26 -11.07 -1.06 -10.64
CA TYR A 26 -9.84 -0.29 -10.52
C TYR A 26 -9.29 -0.02 -11.92
N VAL A 27 -8.97 1.23 -12.20
CA VAL A 27 -8.37 1.66 -13.47
C VAL A 27 -6.86 1.72 -13.28
N PHE A 28 -6.11 0.95 -14.08
CA PHE A 28 -4.66 0.81 -13.99
C PHE A 28 -3.91 1.39 -15.20
N ASP A 29 -4.50 2.36 -15.90
CA ASP A 29 -3.93 2.96 -17.12
C ASP A 29 -2.52 3.50 -16.92
N PHE A 30 -2.22 3.99 -15.70
CA PHE A 30 -0.89 4.48 -15.32
C PHE A 30 0.20 3.40 -15.32
N LEU A 31 -0.18 2.12 -15.29
CA LEU A 31 0.76 1.00 -15.33
C LEU A 31 1.30 0.73 -16.75
N ASN A 32 0.67 1.30 -17.79
CA ASN A 32 1.01 1.07 -19.21
C ASN A 32 1.14 -0.43 -19.53
N LEU A 33 0.17 -1.23 -19.09
CA LEU A 33 0.14 -2.67 -19.33
C LEU A 33 -0.29 -2.97 -20.78
N PRO A 34 0.22 -4.06 -21.40
CA PRO A 34 -0.27 -4.51 -22.70
C PRO A 34 -1.75 -4.95 -22.62
N GLU A 35 -2.42 -5.04 -23.77
CA GLU A 35 -3.84 -5.42 -23.86
C GLU A 35 -4.13 -6.80 -23.22
N SER A 36 -3.17 -7.72 -23.34
CA SER A 36 -3.16 -9.00 -22.61
C SER A 36 -1.97 -9.02 -21.66
N TYR A 37 -2.25 -9.08 -20.36
CA TYR A 37 -1.25 -9.12 -19.30
C TYR A 37 -1.61 -10.22 -18.30
N ASN A 38 -0.59 -10.80 -17.66
CA ASN A 38 -0.79 -11.73 -16.55
C ASN A 38 -0.67 -10.99 -15.19
N GLU A 39 -0.99 -11.69 -14.10
CA GLU A 39 -0.89 -11.12 -12.75
C GLU A 39 0.54 -10.66 -12.40
N GLY A 40 1.57 -11.36 -12.89
CA GLY A 40 2.96 -10.96 -12.70
C GLY A 40 3.30 -9.66 -13.43
N ASP A 41 2.71 -9.39 -14.60
CA ASP A 41 2.88 -8.13 -15.31
C ASP A 41 2.21 -6.97 -14.55
N LEU A 42 1.00 -7.21 -14.01
CA LEU A 42 0.30 -6.26 -13.16
C LEU A 42 1.13 -5.93 -11.91
N GLN A 43 1.64 -6.95 -11.22
CA GLN A 43 2.47 -6.79 -10.03
C GLN A 43 3.73 -5.97 -10.34
N LYS A 44 4.45 -6.30 -11.42
CA LYS A 44 5.65 -5.57 -11.86
C LYS A 44 5.34 -4.12 -12.21
N GLY A 45 4.22 -3.88 -12.90
CA GLY A 45 3.77 -2.52 -13.21
C GLY A 45 3.54 -1.71 -11.94
N LEU A 46 2.79 -2.27 -10.99
CA LEU A 46 2.46 -1.60 -9.73
C LEU A 46 3.73 -1.28 -8.92
N LEU A 47 4.61 -2.26 -8.80
CA LEU A 47 5.89 -2.13 -8.09
C LEU A 47 6.79 -1.06 -8.73
N ARG A 48 6.82 -0.98 -10.07
CA ARG A 48 7.54 0.07 -10.80
C ARG A 48 6.98 1.46 -10.46
N GLN A 49 5.67 1.65 -10.59
CA GLN A 49 5.07 2.94 -10.31
C GLN A 49 5.24 3.36 -8.84
N MET A 50 5.12 2.42 -7.91
CA MET A 50 5.34 2.69 -6.49
C MET A 50 6.79 3.12 -6.22
N LYS A 51 7.75 2.45 -6.84
CA LYS A 51 9.16 2.85 -6.74
C LYS A 51 9.37 4.27 -7.26
N ASP A 52 8.86 4.57 -8.45
CA ASP A 52 9.02 5.89 -9.06
C ASP A 52 8.37 6.97 -8.18
N PHE A 53 7.15 6.72 -7.69
CA PHE A 53 6.46 7.59 -6.74
C PHE A 53 7.27 7.84 -5.45
N ILE A 54 7.80 6.79 -4.82
CA ILE A 54 8.60 6.91 -3.59
C ILE A 54 9.85 7.77 -3.84
N LEU A 55 10.51 7.60 -4.99
CA LEU A 55 11.71 8.36 -5.33
C LEU A 55 11.39 9.82 -5.71
N GLU A 56 10.21 10.08 -6.27
CA GLU A 56 9.72 11.44 -6.57
C GLU A 56 9.43 12.27 -5.31
N LEU A 57 9.11 11.65 -4.17
CA LEU A 57 8.90 12.36 -2.90
C LEU A 57 10.17 13.07 -2.40
N GLY A 58 11.33 12.70 -2.92
CA GLY A 58 12.59 13.37 -2.70
C GLY A 58 13.46 12.71 -1.63
N ARG A 59 14.42 13.47 -1.14
CA ARG A 59 15.61 13.00 -0.40
C ARG A 59 15.34 12.39 0.99
N ASP A 60 14.12 12.47 1.49
CA ASP A 60 13.71 11.86 2.77
C ASP A 60 13.12 10.45 2.57
N PHE A 61 12.95 10.01 1.33
CA PHE A 61 12.37 8.71 0.98
C PHE A 61 13.38 7.85 0.23
N LEU A 62 13.38 6.55 0.53
CA LEU A 62 14.27 5.59 -0.09
C LEU A 62 13.51 4.30 -0.43
N PHE A 63 13.76 3.82 -1.63
CA PHE A 63 13.34 2.50 -2.07
C PHE A 63 14.48 1.49 -1.83
N ILE A 64 14.27 0.49 -0.97
CA ILE A 64 15.32 -0.43 -0.52
C ILE A 64 15.34 -1.73 -1.35
N ASP A 65 14.22 -2.45 -1.42
CA ASP A 65 14.16 -3.75 -2.10
C ASP A 65 12.71 -4.14 -2.49
N GLN A 66 12.56 -5.19 -3.30
CA GLN A 66 11.29 -5.81 -3.70
C GLN A 66 11.29 -7.29 -3.34
N GLU A 67 10.14 -7.82 -2.92
CA GLU A 67 9.98 -9.25 -2.58
C GLU A 67 10.99 -9.77 -1.55
N TYR A 68 11.39 -8.89 -0.61
CA TYR A 68 12.34 -9.24 0.44
C TYR A 68 11.78 -10.34 1.35
N LYS A 69 12.50 -11.46 1.43
CA LYS A 69 12.13 -12.58 2.31
C LYS A 69 12.36 -12.20 3.77
N VAL A 70 11.29 -12.17 4.55
CA VAL A 70 11.36 -11.96 6.00
C VAL A 70 11.62 -13.30 6.68
N GLN A 71 12.65 -13.37 7.52
CA GLN A 71 12.91 -14.53 8.37
C GLN A 71 12.03 -14.43 9.62
N VAL A 72 11.30 -15.51 9.93
CA VAL A 72 10.46 -15.66 11.13
C VAL A 72 11.11 -16.58 12.15
#